data_AF-A0A846M1A7-F1
#
_entry.id   AF-A0A846M1A7-F1
#
_cell.length_a   1.000
_cell.length_b   1.000
_cell.length_c   1.000
_cell.angle_alpha   90.00
_cell.angle_beta   90.00
_cell.angle_gamma   90.00
#
_symmetry.space_group_name_H-M   'P 1'
#
loop_
_entity.id
_entity.type
_entity.pdbx_description
1 polymer ?
#
loop_
_entity_poly.entity_id
_entity_poly.type
_entity_poly.pdbx_seq_one_letter_code
_entity_poly.pdbx_strand_id
1 'polypeptide(L)'
;MHTAFSLKGSMFQIELNGQPANSEGLLDWRPDDRLGVVLRSPLSALGASMLMQLVTTAYYDVRPSRRKAPHYAEIYLFHAGESYGDFSSFDVTPHRELFLPADPAALIEAINDRAITHLAVPDGAPTNSTFPWSEPETARDRIRHCFAYAADGRVRDADVAIMSSEPSVRHDVDLALNPMALVDNIERYIDQGDEDIQLFSRKLAQRVRSRINEISEDDKATAKAHHEDSWQDGVIRQTFRKISVDDALSLL
;
A
#
# COMPACT_ATOMS: atom_id res chain seq x y z
N MET A 1 -6.01 15.73 -1.10
CA MET A 1 -5.60 14.61 -0.23
C MET A 1 -6.70 14.37 0.78
N HIS A 2 -7.55 13.39 0.56
CA HIS A 2 -8.65 13.10 1.47
C HIS A 2 -8.18 12.26 2.66
N THR A 3 -7.19 11.37 2.46
CA THR A 3 -6.67 10.48 3.52
C THR A 3 -6.12 11.24 4.73
N ALA A 4 -5.56 12.43 4.50
CA ALA A 4 -5.09 13.35 5.54
C ALA A 4 -6.17 13.81 6.52
N PHE A 5 -7.45 13.67 6.16
CA PHE A 5 -8.59 14.07 6.98
C PHE A 5 -9.50 12.89 7.34
N SER A 6 -9.59 11.87 6.47
CA SER A 6 -10.44 10.69 6.69
C SER A 6 -9.80 9.62 7.58
N LEU A 7 -8.47 9.59 7.74
CA LEU A 7 -7.76 8.57 8.51
C LEU A 7 -7.06 9.14 9.76
N LYS A 8 -7.20 8.40 10.86
CA LYS A 8 -6.56 8.66 12.16
C LYS A 8 -6.03 7.36 12.74
N GLY A 9 -4.89 7.40 13.45
CA GLY A 9 -4.30 6.19 14.06
C GLY A 9 -5.26 5.46 15.01
N SER A 10 -6.15 6.20 15.69
CA SER A 10 -7.18 5.63 16.59
C SER A 10 -8.24 4.77 15.90
N MET A 11 -8.29 4.78 14.56
CA MET A 11 -9.18 3.91 13.77
C MET A 11 -8.67 2.47 13.69
N PHE A 12 -7.40 2.24 14.06
CA PHE A 12 -6.73 0.97 13.88
C PHE A 12 -6.47 0.30 15.24
N GLN A 13 -6.79 -0.98 15.31
CA GLN A 13 -6.36 -1.86 16.39
C GLN A 13 -5.26 -2.77 15.84
N ILE A 14 -4.21 -2.97 16.62
CA ILE A 14 -3.02 -3.71 16.20
C ILE A 14 -2.75 -4.81 17.22
N GLU A 15 -2.45 -6.01 16.72
CA GLU A 15 -1.94 -7.10 17.52
C GLU A 15 -0.54 -7.50 17.02
N LEU A 16 0.38 -7.72 17.96
CA LEU A 16 1.70 -8.29 17.74
C LEU A 16 1.83 -9.55 18.60
N ASN A 17 2.11 -10.70 17.98
CA ASN A 17 2.12 -12.02 18.63
C ASN A 17 0.86 -12.29 19.46
N GLY A 18 -0.30 -11.88 18.93
CA GLY A 18 -1.59 -12.01 19.61
C GLY A 18 -1.77 -11.09 20.82
N GLN A 19 -0.86 -10.14 21.08
CA GLN A 19 -0.99 -9.15 22.15
C GLN A 19 -1.34 -7.77 21.58
N PRO A 20 -2.19 -6.97 22.25
CA PRO A 20 -2.46 -5.61 21.83
C PRO A 20 -1.18 -4.79 21.71
N ALA A 21 -1.05 -4.04 20.61
CA ALA A 21 0.07 -3.17 20.29
C ALA A 21 -0.43 -1.83 19.74
N ASN A 22 0.50 -0.91 19.49
CA ASN A 22 0.23 0.37 18.85
C ASN A 22 1.10 0.54 17.59
N SER A 23 0.84 1.61 16.83
CA SER A 23 1.56 1.88 15.58
C SER A 23 3.05 2.11 15.80
N GLU A 24 3.44 2.73 16.92
CA GLU A 24 4.83 2.95 17.29
C GLU A 24 5.58 1.62 17.51
N GLY A 25 4.97 0.65 18.21
CA GLY A 25 5.57 -0.67 18.42
C GLY A 25 5.65 -1.52 17.15
N LEU A 26 4.73 -1.34 16.20
CA LEU A 26 4.74 -2.06 14.93
C LEU A 26 5.75 -1.46 13.94
N LEU A 27 5.73 -0.12 13.78
CA LEU A 27 6.38 0.63 12.71
C LEU A 27 7.60 1.43 13.17
N ASP A 28 7.65 1.96 14.40
CA ASP A 28 8.67 2.93 14.83
C ASP A 28 8.91 4.02 13.76
N TRP A 29 7.82 4.56 13.23
CA TRP A 29 7.81 5.40 12.02
C TRP A 29 8.49 6.75 12.28
N ARG A 30 9.29 7.21 11.30
CA ARG A 30 10.10 8.43 11.33
C ARG A 30 9.72 9.37 10.19
N PRO A 31 10.09 10.67 10.27
CA PRO A 31 9.71 11.64 9.24
C PRO A 31 10.17 11.30 7.82
N ASP A 32 11.27 10.57 7.67
CA ASP A 32 11.91 10.18 6.41
C ASP A 32 11.60 8.74 5.98
N ASP A 33 10.83 8.00 6.79
CA ASP A 33 10.44 6.63 6.45
C ASP A 33 9.54 6.56 5.21
N ARG A 34 9.66 5.43 4.51
CA ARG A 34 8.96 5.15 3.25
C ARG A 34 8.53 3.70 3.23
N LEU A 35 7.28 3.47 2.83
CA LEU A 35 6.73 2.14 2.63
C LEU A 35 6.85 1.76 1.15
N GLY A 36 7.46 0.62 0.87
CA GLY A 36 7.39 -0.05 -0.42
C GLY A 36 6.45 -1.24 -0.35
N VAL A 37 5.59 -1.41 -1.35
CA VAL A 37 4.72 -2.58 -1.49
C VAL A 37 4.99 -3.21 -2.85
N VAL A 38 5.40 -4.47 -2.87
CA VAL A 38 5.62 -5.23 -4.12
C VAL A 38 4.32 -5.91 -4.53
N LEU A 39 3.92 -5.79 -5.79
CA LEU A 39 2.73 -6.42 -6.37
C LEU A 39 3.17 -7.42 -7.44
N ARG A 40 2.55 -8.60 -7.43
CA ARG A 40 2.80 -9.70 -8.41
C ARG A 40 1.53 -10.27 -9.03
N SER A 41 0.38 -9.75 -8.65
CA SER A 41 -0.90 -10.17 -9.19
C SER A 41 -1.91 -9.01 -9.13
N PRO A 42 -2.95 -9.06 -9.98
CA PRO A 42 -3.98 -8.04 -10.03
C PRO A 42 -4.51 -7.68 -8.64
N LEU A 43 -4.51 -6.37 -8.33
CA LEU A 43 -5.06 -5.80 -7.10
C LEU A 43 -4.48 -6.35 -5.79
N SER A 44 -3.34 -7.07 -5.83
CA SER A 44 -2.75 -7.73 -4.67
C SER A 44 -2.46 -6.80 -3.49
N ALA A 45 -2.09 -5.54 -3.73
CA ALA A 45 -1.84 -4.58 -2.64
C ALA A 45 -3.09 -4.29 -1.78
N LEU A 46 -4.31 -4.68 -2.22
CA LEU A 46 -5.48 -4.64 -1.35
C LEU A 46 -5.32 -5.52 -0.11
N GLY A 47 -4.60 -6.63 -0.22
CA GLY A 47 -4.20 -7.48 0.91
C GLY A 47 -3.27 -6.81 1.92
N ALA A 48 -2.64 -5.69 1.54
CA ALA A 48 -1.83 -4.84 2.39
C ALA A 48 -2.49 -3.47 2.69
N SER A 49 -3.76 -3.28 2.33
CA SER A 49 -4.43 -1.98 2.41
C SER A 49 -4.51 -1.42 3.84
N MET A 50 -4.67 -2.27 4.85
CA MET A 50 -4.65 -1.85 6.26
C MET A 50 -3.27 -1.37 6.70
N LEU A 51 -2.19 -2.00 6.23
CA LEU A 51 -0.83 -1.54 6.49
C LEU A 51 -0.55 -0.21 5.80
N MET A 52 -0.96 -0.08 4.53
CA MET A 52 -0.82 1.17 3.76
C MET A 52 -1.54 2.33 4.46
N GLN A 53 -2.80 2.13 4.86
CA GLN A 53 -3.58 3.16 5.55
C GLN A 53 -3.02 3.47 6.95
N LEU A 54 -2.57 2.47 7.70
CA LEU A 54 -1.90 2.69 8.98
C LEU A 54 -0.63 3.55 8.80
N VAL A 55 0.20 3.23 7.81
CA VAL A 55 1.39 4.03 7.46
C VAL A 55 1.01 5.46 7.07
N THR A 56 -0.08 5.64 6.32
CA THR A 56 -0.60 6.98 6.01
C THR A 56 -0.89 7.77 7.29
N THR A 57 -1.49 7.15 8.32
CA THR A 57 -1.69 7.84 9.60
C THR A 57 -0.37 8.17 10.29
N ALA A 58 0.56 7.22 10.37
CA ALA A 58 1.87 7.42 10.99
C ALA A 58 2.67 8.55 10.33
N TYR A 59 2.64 8.62 8.99
CA TYR A 59 3.29 9.67 8.20
C TYR A 59 2.83 11.08 8.57
N TYR A 60 1.53 11.27 8.80
CA TYR A 60 1.00 12.56 9.24
C TYR A 60 1.23 12.79 10.73
N ASP A 61 1.15 11.75 11.56
CA ASP A 61 1.23 11.89 13.01
C ASP A 61 2.66 12.24 13.48
N VAL A 62 3.70 11.73 12.82
CA VAL A 62 5.10 12.12 13.11
C VAL A 62 5.43 13.56 12.72
N ARG A 63 4.64 14.16 11.82
CA ARG A 63 4.77 15.57 11.42
C ARG A 63 3.40 16.18 11.09
N PRO A 64 2.62 16.58 12.12
CA PRO A 64 1.22 17.00 11.95
C PRO A 64 1.01 18.18 11.00
N SER A 65 2.03 19.02 10.80
CA SER A 65 1.99 20.12 9.82
C SER A 65 1.72 19.63 8.39
N ARG A 66 2.03 18.37 8.06
CA ARG A 66 1.77 17.75 6.75
C ARG A 66 0.29 17.72 6.39
N ARG A 67 -0.62 17.67 7.37
CA ARG A 67 -2.07 17.70 7.13
C ARG A 67 -2.57 19.05 6.58
N LYS A 68 -1.74 20.10 6.61
CA LYS A 68 -2.09 21.47 6.18
C LYS A 68 -1.55 21.85 4.80
N ALA A 69 -0.89 20.93 4.11
CA ALA A 69 -0.24 21.16 2.82
C ALA A 69 -0.39 19.90 1.94
N PRO A 70 -0.15 19.96 0.62
CA PRO A 70 -0.32 18.82 -0.30
C PRO A 70 0.81 17.78 -0.17
N HIS A 71 1.02 17.25 1.04
CA HIS A 71 1.96 16.20 1.38
C HIS A 71 1.32 14.81 1.41
N TYR A 72 1.51 14.03 0.36
CA TYR A 72 1.03 12.64 0.30
C TYR A 72 1.98 11.72 1.07
N ALA A 73 1.44 10.69 1.74
CA ALA A 73 2.24 9.69 2.46
C ALA A 73 3.23 8.96 1.54
N GLU A 74 4.46 8.73 2.01
CA GLU A 74 5.55 8.11 1.24
C GLU A 74 5.35 6.59 1.05
N ILE A 75 4.30 6.23 0.30
CA ILE A 75 3.96 4.86 -0.09
C ILE A 75 4.28 4.67 -1.57
N TYR A 76 5.07 3.64 -1.86
CA TYR A 76 5.54 3.27 -3.18
C TYR A 76 5.02 1.89 -3.55
N LEU A 77 4.53 1.76 -4.78
CA LEU A 77 4.05 0.48 -5.31
C LEU A 77 4.99 0.01 -6.41
N PHE A 78 5.48 -1.23 -6.28
CA PHE A 78 6.38 -1.86 -7.23
C PHE A 78 5.64 -2.98 -7.94
N HIS A 79 5.14 -2.68 -9.14
CA HIS A 79 4.47 -3.63 -10.01
C HIS A 79 5.51 -4.46 -10.75
N ALA A 80 5.63 -5.75 -10.41
CA ALA A 80 6.63 -6.65 -10.97
C ALA A 80 6.03 -7.52 -12.08
N GLY A 81 6.32 -7.21 -13.33
CA GLY A 81 5.88 -7.94 -14.52
C GLY A 81 4.83 -7.19 -15.33
N GLU A 82 3.70 -6.87 -14.72
CA GLU A 82 2.56 -6.19 -15.36
C GLU A 82 1.99 -5.07 -14.49
N SER A 83 1.09 -4.24 -15.03
CA SER A 83 0.33 -3.27 -14.24
C SER A 83 -0.81 -3.96 -13.49
N TYR A 84 -0.76 -3.95 -12.16
CA TYR A 84 -1.73 -4.67 -11.30
C TYR A 84 -2.86 -3.80 -10.74
N GLY A 85 -3.27 -2.78 -11.50
CA GLY A 85 -4.44 -1.93 -11.19
C GLY A 85 -4.10 -0.61 -10.52
N ASP A 86 -5.12 0.25 -10.39
CA ASP A 86 -4.98 1.61 -9.89
C ASP A 86 -5.27 1.74 -8.40
N PHE A 87 -4.33 2.36 -7.67
CA PHE A 87 -4.40 2.58 -6.22
C PHE A 87 -4.40 4.07 -5.87
N SER A 88 -4.84 4.92 -6.80
CA SER A 88 -4.86 6.37 -6.59
C SER A 88 -5.78 6.78 -5.42
N SER A 89 -6.77 5.95 -5.08
CA SER A 89 -7.62 6.15 -3.90
C SER A 89 -6.85 6.11 -2.58
N PHE A 90 -5.70 5.44 -2.53
CA PHE A 90 -4.80 5.44 -1.36
C PHE A 90 -3.83 6.63 -1.35
N ASP A 91 -4.09 7.66 -2.16
CA ASP A 91 -3.23 8.84 -2.29
C ASP A 91 -1.80 8.48 -2.83
N VAL A 92 -1.67 7.33 -3.53
CA VAL A 92 -0.44 6.92 -4.22
C VAL A 92 -0.30 7.74 -5.51
N THR A 93 0.66 8.67 -5.50
CA THR A 93 0.88 9.58 -6.64
C THR A 93 1.68 8.92 -7.77
N PRO A 94 1.59 9.40 -9.03
CA PRO A 94 2.16 8.72 -10.20
C PRO A 94 3.65 8.40 -10.11
N HIS A 95 4.45 9.29 -9.52
CA HIS A 95 5.89 9.08 -9.41
C HIS A 95 6.28 8.05 -8.33
N ARG A 96 5.32 7.60 -7.50
CA ARG A 96 5.51 6.58 -6.47
C ARG A 96 5.04 5.19 -6.90
N GLU A 97 4.51 5.07 -8.11
CA GLU A 97 4.20 3.78 -8.72
C GLU A 97 5.27 3.46 -9.76
N LEU A 98 5.84 2.26 -9.68
CA LEU A 98 6.90 1.79 -10.56
C LEU A 98 6.44 0.50 -11.23
N PHE A 99 6.66 0.43 -12.54
CA PHE A 99 6.38 -0.75 -13.35
C PHE A 99 7.72 -1.33 -13.79
N LEU A 100 8.01 -2.53 -13.32
CA LEU A 100 9.30 -3.19 -13.44
C LEU A 100 9.11 -4.53 -14.14
N PRO A 101 10.13 -5.07 -14.80
CA PRO A 101 10.10 -6.47 -15.22
C PRO A 101 9.92 -7.39 -14.00
N ALA A 102 9.43 -8.61 -14.23
CA ALA A 102 9.35 -9.66 -13.21
C ALA A 102 10.75 -10.24 -12.92
N ASP A 103 11.67 -9.37 -12.47
CA ASP A 103 13.08 -9.67 -12.21
C ASP A 103 13.44 -9.19 -10.78
N PRO A 104 13.89 -10.10 -9.89
CA PRO A 104 14.32 -9.74 -8.54
C PRO A 104 15.41 -8.66 -8.51
N ALA A 105 16.32 -8.63 -9.50
CA ALA A 105 17.39 -7.63 -9.56
C ALA A 105 16.82 -6.22 -9.81
N ALA A 106 15.94 -6.08 -10.80
CA ALA A 106 15.26 -4.81 -11.05
C ALA A 106 14.40 -4.33 -9.87
N LEU A 107 13.80 -5.27 -9.12
CA LEU A 107 13.03 -4.94 -7.91
C LEU A 107 13.92 -4.38 -6.80
N ILE A 108 15.00 -5.07 -6.44
CA ILE A 108 15.87 -4.61 -5.34
C ILE A 108 16.55 -3.27 -5.66
N GLU A 109 16.98 -3.06 -6.91
CA GLU A 109 17.54 -1.79 -7.38
C GLU A 109 16.51 -0.66 -7.21
N ALA A 110 15.28 -0.88 -7.66
CA ALA A 110 14.21 0.11 -7.53
C ALA A 110 13.83 0.39 -6.06
N ILE A 111 13.80 -0.64 -5.21
CA ILE A 111 13.56 -0.51 -3.77
C ILE A 111 14.66 0.35 -3.14
N ASN A 112 15.92 0.12 -3.51
CA ASN A 112 17.05 0.89 -3.01
C ASN A 112 17.06 2.32 -3.55
N ASP A 113 16.78 2.53 -4.83
CA ASP A 113 16.69 3.86 -5.45
C ASP A 113 15.61 4.74 -4.81
N ARG A 114 14.50 4.13 -4.37
CA ARG A 114 13.43 4.85 -3.67
C ARG A 114 13.68 4.99 -2.17
N ALA A 115 14.81 4.50 -1.68
CA ALA A 115 15.21 4.56 -0.28
C ALA A 115 14.13 4.02 0.66
N ILE A 116 13.54 2.88 0.31
CA ILE A 116 12.50 2.23 1.12
C ILE A 116 13.05 1.82 2.48
N THR A 117 12.31 2.12 3.55
CA THR A 117 12.67 1.75 4.93
C THR A 117 11.73 0.72 5.53
N HIS A 118 10.53 0.59 4.99
CA HIS A 118 9.55 -0.44 5.32
C HIS A 118 9.13 -1.17 4.06
N LEU A 119 9.24 -2.49 4.02
CA LEU A 119 8.97 -3.26 2.82
C LEU A 119 7.86 -4.29 3.05
N ALA A 120 6.80 -4.24 2.25
CA ALA A 120 5.77 -5.26 2.18
C ALA A 120 5.93 -6.08 0.89
N VAL A 121 6.09 -7.39 1.02
CA VAL A 121 6.24 -8.33 -0.10
C VAL A 121 5.13 -9.39 -0.07
N PRO A 122 4.66 -9.87 -1.23
CA PRO A 122 3.75 -11.01 -1.28
C PRO A 122 4.38 -12.21 -0.58
N ASP A 123 3.60 -12.88 0.28
CA ASP A 123 4.01 -14.11 0.91
C ASP A 123 4.03 -15.25 -0.11
N GLY A 124 4.89 -16.24 0.11
CA GLY A 124 5.09 -17.33 -0.83
C GLY A 124 6.27 -18.21 -0.47
N ALA A 125 6.63 -19.09 -1.40
CA ALA A 125 7.82 -19.91 -1.26
C ALA A 125 9.07 -19.03 -1.49
N PRO A 126 10.07 -19.07 -0.59
CA PRO A 126 11.36 -18.44 -0.82
C PRO A 126 11.98 -18.92 -2.13
N THR A 127 12.59 -17.98 -2.85
CA THR A 127 13.32 -18.22 -4.08
C THR A 127 14.80 -17.94 -3.87
N ASN A 128 15.65 -18.67 -4.59
CA ASN A 128 17.09 -18.44 -4.57
C ASN A 128 17.46 -17.41 -5.64
N SER A 129 17.07 -16.16 -5.41
CA SER A 129 17.29 -15.04 -6.33
C SER A 129 18.73 -14.55 -6.30
N THR A 130 19.26 -14.18 -7.46
CA THR A 130 20.58 -13.56 -7.57
C THR A 130 20.42 -12.06 -7.71
N PHE A 131 21.17 -11.30 -6.92
CA PHE A 131 21.13 -9.84 -6.91
C PHE A 131 22.48 -9.25 -7.34
N PRO A 132 22.51 -8.01 -7.86
CA PRO A 132 23.76 -7.28 -8.02
C PRO A 132 24.45 -7.14 -6.65
N TRP A 133 25.78 -7.24 -6.66
CA TRP A 133 26.57 -7.53 -5.46
C TRP A 133 26.31 -6.60 -4.25
N SER A 134 26.10 -5.31 -4.49
CA SER A 134 25.88 -4.30 -3.43
C SER A 134 24.43 -4.14 -2.99
N GLU A 135 23.46 -4.63 -3.77
CA GLU A 135 22.04 -4.34 -3.55
C GLU A 135 21.51 -4.98 -2.26
N PRO A 136 21.82 -6.25 -1.93
CA PRO A 136 21.40 -6.84 -0.65
C PRO A 136 21.95 -6.10 0.57
N GLU A 137 23.22 -5.68 0.53
CA GLU A 137 23.82 -4.93 1.64
C GLU A 137 23.17 -3.56 1.83
N THR A 138 22.87 -2.86 0.73
CA THR A 138 22.14 -1.58 0.79
C THR A 138 20.74 -1.75 1.36
N ALA A 139 20.05 -2.83 0.99
CA ALA A 139 18.74 -3.15 1.53
C ALA A 139 18.81 -3.47 3.04
N ARG A 140 19.81 -4.24 3.49
CA ARG A 140 20.03 -4.56 4.91
C ARG A 140 20.36 -3.34 5.77
N ASP A 141 21.14 -2.41 5.23
CA ASP A 141 21.51 -1.17 5.93
C ASP A 141 20.29 -0.26 6.13
N ARG A 142 19.40 -0.20 5.14
CA ARG A 142 18.31 0.78 5.09
C ARG A 142 16.96 0.27 5.61
N ILE A 143 16.57 -0.94 5.25
CA ILE A 143 15.24 -1.45 5.56
C ILE A 143 15.19 -1.84 7.04
N ARG A 144 14.23 -1.23 7.75
CA ARG A 144 14.04 -1.38 9.20
C ARG A 144 13.02 -2.46 9.52
N HIS A 145 11.95 -2.53 8.74
CA HIS A 145 10.87 -3.49 8.96
C HIS A 145 10.38 -4.08 7.64
N CYS A 146 10.23 -5.40 7.60
CA CYS A 146 9.64 -6.11 6.48
C CYS A 146 8.36 -6.84 6.91
N PHE A 147 7.41 -6.92 5.98
CA PHE A 147 6.14 -7.59 6.16
C PHE A 147 5.86 -8.52 4.97
N ALA A 148 5.56 -9.79 5.24
CA ALA A 148 4.92 -10.65 4.25
C ALA A 148 3.41 -10.43 4.32
N TYR A 149 2.76 -10.28 3.16
CA TYR A 149 1.31 -10.12 3.05
C TYR A 149 0.72 -11.07 2.00
N ALA A 150 -0.54 -11.46 2.13
CA ALA A 150 -1.24 -12.24 1.12
C ALA A 150 -2.24 -11.37 0.36
N ALA A 151 -2.47 -11.63 -0.92
CA ALA A 151 -3.40 -10.84 -1.74
C ALA A 151 -4.84 -10.86 -1.20
N ASP A 152 -5.21 -11.89 -0.45
CA ASP A 152 -6.50 -12.01 0.24
C ASP A 152 -6.53 -11.36 1.63
N GLY A 153 -5.42 -10.75 2.05
CA GLY A 153 -5.26 -10.11 3.36
C GLY A 153 -5.00 -11.09 4.51
N ARG A 154 -4.79 -12.39 4.25
CA ARG A 154 -4.63 -13.41 5.28
C ARG A 154 -3.39 -14.27 5.09
N VAL A 155 -2.36 -13.94 5.87
CA VAL A 155 -1.14 -14.74 5.93
C VAL A 155 -1.28 -15.87 6.96
N ARG A 156 -0.73 -17.05 6.63
CA ARG A 156 -0.59 -18.19 7.57
C ARG A 156 0.53 -17.93 8.55
N ASP A 157 0.42 -18.44 9.78
CA ASP A 157 1.41 -18.23 10.84
C ASP A 157 1.72 -16.73 11.09
N ALA A 158 0.70 -15.89 10.94
CA ALA A 158 0.81 -14.45 11.13
C ALA A 158 1.10 -14.09 12.60
N ASP A 159 2.03 -13.16 12.78
CA ASP A 159 2.38 -12.55 14.06
C ASP A 159 1.92 -11.09 14.16
N VAL A 160 1.38 -10.52 13.08
CA VAL A 160 0.80 -9.17 13.04
C VAL A 160 -0.65 -9.27 12.58
N ALA A 161 -1.54 -8.57 13.26
CA ALA A 161 -2.88 -8.29 12.74
C ALA A 161 -3.20 -6.80 12.85
N ILE A 162 -3.77 -6.23 11.79
CA ILE A 162 -4.27 -4.86 11.76
C ILE A 162 -5.77 -4.93 11.49
N MET A 163 -6.55 -4.28 12.35
CA MET A 163 -8.00 -4.33 12.34
C MET A 163 -8.61 -2.94 12.40
N SER A 164 -9.83 -2.82 11.89
CA SER A 164 -10.65 -1.61 12.02
C SER A 164 -12.12 -1.94 11.86
N SER A 165 -12.98 -1.18 12.54
CA SER A 165 -14.43 -1.17 12.34
C SER A 165 -14.91 0.11 11.64
N GLU A 166 -13.98 0.98 11.23
CA GLU A 166 -14.30 2.31 10.71
C GLU A 166 -14.66 2.23 9.22
N PRO A 167 -15.84 2.72 8.80
CA PRO A 167 -16.24 2.66 7.39
C PRO A 167 -15.28 3.40 6.45
N SER A 168 -14.55 4.40 6.95
CA SER A 168 -13.57 5.15 6.16
C SER A 168 -12.46 4.28 5.60
N VAL A 169 -12.05 3.21 6.30
CA VAL A 169 -10.96 2.35 5.80
C VAL A 169 -11.38 1.47 4.61
N ARG A 170 -12.69 1.29 4.44
CA ARG A 170 -13.26 0.56 3.30
C ARG A 170 -13.31 1.41 2.04
N HIS A 171 -13.51 2.71 2.20
CA HIS A 171 -13.77 3.62 1.08
C HIS A 171 -12.67 3.57 0.01
N ASP A 172 -11.41 3.60 0.41
CA ASP A 172 -10.29 3.60 -0.53
C ASP A 172 -10.14 2.25 -1.26
N VAL A 173 -10.52 1.15 -0.60
CA VAL A 173 -10.57 -0.19 -1.22
C VAL A 173 -11.69 -0.27 -2.25
N ASP A 174 -12.90 0.18 -1.90
CA ASP A 174 -14.04 0.18 -2.82
C ASP A 174 -13.75 1.00 -4.09
N LEU A 175 -13.03 2.11 -3.95
CA LEU A 175 -12.59 2.93 -5.09
C LEU A 175 -11.49 2.26 -5.93
N ALA A 176 -10.59 1.48 -5.33
CA ALA A 176 -9.60 0.71 -6.08
C ALA A 176 -10.25 -0.47 -6.84
N LEU A 177 -11.28 -1.09 -6.26
CA LEU A 177 -12.09 -2.13 -6.92
C LEU A 177 -12.99 -1.55 -8.04
N ASN A 178 -13.45 -0.31 -7.88
CA ASN A 178 -14.27 0.41 -8.86
C ASN A 178 -13.67 1.79 -9.21
N PRO A 179 -12.58 1.82 -10.01
CA PRO A 179 -11.84 3.06 -10.28
C PRO A 179 -12.69 4.14 -10.99
N MET A 180 -13.74 3.76 -11.73
CA MET A 180 -14.63 4.75 -12.34
C MET A 180 -15.46 5.52 -11.31
N ALA A 181 -15.77 4.94 -10.15
CA ALA A 181 -16.41 5.70 -9.07
C ALA A 181 -15.51 6.83 -8.55
N LEU A 182 -14.18 6.65 -8.56
CA LEU A 182 -13.23 7.71 -8.23
C LEU A 182 -13.28 8.82 -9.29
N VAL A 183 -13.31 8.46 -10.58
CA VAL A 183 -13.46 9.44 -11.67
C VAL A 183 -14.76 10.24 -11.50
N ASP A 184 -15.89 9.57 -11.29
CA ASP A 184 -17.18 10.23 -11.10
C ASP A 184 -17.17 11.16 -9.87
N ASN A 185 -16.49 10.78 -8.80
CA ASN A 185 -16.30 11.62 -7.62
C ASN A 185 -15.48 12.88 -7.95
N ILE A 186 -14.38 12.73 -8.69
CA ILE A 186 -13.51 13.84 -9.10
C ILE A 186 -14.29 14.80 -10.01
N GLU A 187 -15.03 14.27 -10.99
CA GLU A 187 -15.73 15.07 -11.99
C GLU A 187 -16.88 15.90 -11.41
N ARG A 188 -17.56 15.40 -10.37
CA ARG A 188 -18.58 16.16 -9.65
C ARG A 188 -18.06 17.46 -9.05
N TYR A 189 -16.77 17.53 -8.75
CA TYR A 189 -16.13 18.66 -8.07
C TYR A 189 -14.99 19.28 -8.88
N ILE A 190 -14.88 18.96 -10.17
CA ILE A 190 -13.70 19.30 -10.98
C ILE A 190 -13.50 20.80 -11.21
N ASP A 191 -14.58 21.57 -11.15
CA ASP A 191 -14.58 23.04 -11.28
C ASP A 191 -14.49 23.75 -9.92
N GLN A 192 -14.37 23.00 -8.82
CA GLN A 192 -14.19 23.56 -7.48
C GLN A 192 -12.70 23.73 -7.15
N GLY A 193 -12.38 24.79 -6.41
CA GLY A 193 -11.01 25.13 -6.04
C GLY A 193 -10.30 26.02 -7.06
N ASP A 194 -9.02 26.29 -6.81
CA ASP A 194 -8.16 27.06 -7.70
C ASP A 194 -7.70 26.25 -8.93
N GLU A 195 -7.06 26.93 -9.89
CA GLU A 195 -6.60 26.30 -11.15
C GLU A 195 -5.66 25.11 -10.93
N ASP A 196 -4.84 25.14 -9.87
CA ASP A 196 -3.90 24.08 -9.53
C ASP A 196 -4.64 22.81 -9.06
N ILE A 197 -5.63 22.97 -8.19
CA ILE A 197 -6.50 21.87 -7.73
C ILE A 197 -7.25 21.28 -8.92
N GLN A 198 -7.81 22.12 -9.80
CA GLN A 198 -8.53 21.64 -10.98
C GLN A 198 -7.61 20.89 -11.95
N LEU A 199 -6.39 21.39 -12.17
CA LEU A 199 -5.39 20.72 -13.01
C LEU A 199 -5.00 19.35 -12.43
N PHE A 200 -4.76 19.28 -11.13
CA PHE A 200 -4.49 18.02 -10.44
C PHE A 200 -5.64 17.03 -10.61
N SER A 201 -6.88 17.46 -10.34
CA SER A 201 -8.10 16.65 -10.48
C SER A 201 -8.27 16.11 -11.91
N ARG A 202 -8.09 16.96 -12.93
CA ARG A 202 -8.14 16.53 -14.34
C ARG A 202 -7.09 15.47 -14.67
N LYS A 203 -5.84 15.66 -14.23
CA LYS A 203 -4.75 14.69 -14.44
C LYS A 203 -5.02 13.36 -13.73
N LEU A 204 -5.55 13.42 -12.52
CA LEU A 204 -5.93 12.22 -11.75
C LEU A 204 -7.03 11.44 -12.46
N ALA A 205 -8.12 12.10 -12.85
CA ALA A 205 -9.21 11.45 -13.60
C ALA A 205 -8.74 10.85 -14.93
N GLN A 206 -7.88 11.56 -15.67
CA GLN A 206 -7.30 11.05 -16.92
C GLN A 206 -6.46 9.78 -16.70
N ARG A 207 -5.61 9.79 -15.67
CA ARG A 207 -4.79 8.63 -15.30
C ARG A 207 -5.65 7.43 -14.94
N VAL A 208 -6.64 7.61 -14.08
CA VAL A 208 -7.52 6.51 -13.66
C VAL A 208 -8.23 5.92 -14.89
N ARG A 209 -8.75 6.77 -15.78
CA ARG A 209 -9.38 6.35 -17.04
C ARG A 209 -8.46 5.53 -17.95
N SER A 210 -7.19 5.90 -18.07
CA SER A 210 -6.27 5.17 -18.95
C SER A 210 -5.94 3.76 -18.44
N ARG A 211 -6.31 3.43 -17.20
CA ARG A 211 -5.94 2.18 -16.52
C ARG A 211 -7.12 1.25 -16.21
N ILE A 212 -8.35 1.64 -16.56
CA ILE A 212 -9.55 0.87 -16.21
C ILE A 212 -9.59 -0.56 -16.78
N ASN A 213 -8.82 -0.80 -17.84
CA ASN A 213 -8.71 -2.07 -18.55
C ASN A 213 -7.45 -2.86 -18.17
N GLU A 214 -6.65 -2.41 -17.20
CA GLU A 214 -5.48 -3.17 -16.73
C GLU A 214 -5.87 -4.47 -16.03
N ILE A 215 -7.06 -4.50 -15.41
CA ILE A 215 -7.53 -5.62 -14.62
C ILE A 215 -8.82 -6.18 -15.20
N SER A 216 -8.87 -7.50 -15.37
CA SER A 216 -10.05 -8.19 -15.86
C SER A 216 -11.21 -8.11 -14.84
N GLU A 217 -12.45 -8.30 -15.31
CA GLU A 217 -13.60 -8.34 -14.40
C GLU A 217 -13.55 -9.56 -13.45
N ASP A 218 -12.96 -10.67 -13.88
CA ASP A 218 -12.78 -11.87 -13.04
C ASP A 218 -11.78 -11.61 -11.91
N ASP A 219 -10.68 -10.90 -12.21
CA ASP A 219 -9.71 -10.49 -11.19
C ASP A 219 -10.30 -9.48 -10.21
N LYS A 220 -11.10 -8.52 -10.68
CA LYS A 220 -11.84 -7.59 -9.81
C LYS A 220 -12.82 -8.33 -8.91
N ALA A 221 -13.56 -9.31 -9.45
CA ALA A 221 -14.49 -10.12 -8.69
C ALA A 221 -13.76 -10.96 -7.62
N THR A 222 -12.61 -11.53 -7.97
CA THR A 222 -11.76 -12.30 -7.04
C THR A 222 -11.23 -11.41 -5.92
N ALA A 223 -10.65 -10.26 -6.25
CA ALA A 223 -10.13 -9.30 -5.27
C ALA A 223 -11.25 -8.76 -4.35
N LYS A 224 -12.44 -8.51 -4.92
CA LYS A 224 -13.62 -8.11 -4.15
C LYS A 224 -14.05 -9.20 -3.17
N ALA A 225 -14.14 -10.46 -3.62
CA ALA A 225 -14.51 -11.58 -2.75
C ALA A 225 -13.54 -11.74 -1.58
N HIS A 226 -12.22 -11.70 -1.85
CA HIS A 226 -11.21 -11.73 -0.79
C HIS A 226 -11.37 -10.59 0.22
N HIS A 227 -11.63 -9.37 -0.27
CA HIS A 227 -11.82 -8.23 0.60
C HIS A 227 -13.08 -8.38 1.44
N GLU A 228 -14.20 -8.77 0.84
CA GLU A 228 -15.46 -9.04 1.55
C GLU A 228 -15.28 -10.12 2.62
N ASP A 229 -14.56 -11.20 2.31
CA ASP A 229 -14.26 -12.26 3.26
C ASP A 229 -13.43 -11.76 4.45
N SER A 230 -12.58 -10.75 4.25
CA SER A 230 -11.75 -10.13 5.31
C SER A 230 -12.57 -9.33 6.33
N TRP A 231 -13.82 -8.99 6.01
CA TRP A 231 -14.77 -8.38 6.93
C TRP A 231 -15.55 -9.45 7.69
N GLN A 232 -15.43 -9.47 9.02
CA GLN A 232 -16.21 -10.33 9.90
C GLN A 232 -16.85 -9.48 10.99
N ASP A 233 -18.17 -9.60 11.15
CA ASP A 233 -18.95 -8.87 12.15
C ASP A 233 -18.71 -7.34 12.15
N GLY A 234 -18.52 -6.77 10.95
CA GLY A 234 -18.28 -5.33 10.77
C GLY A 234 -16.85 -4.87 11.05
N VAL A 235 -15.93 -5.80 11.29
CA VAL A 235 -14.50 -5.53 11.49
C VAL A 235 -13.71 -6.13 10.33
N ILE A 236 -12.89 -5.30 9.66
CA ILE A 236 -11.87 -5.82 8.77
C ILE A 236 -10.68 -6.30 9.59
N ARG A 237 -10.14 -7.47 9.24
CA ARG A 237 -8.88 -7.98 9.80
C ARG A 237 -7.95 -8.43 8.69
N GLN A 238 -6.80 -7.78 8.59
CA GLN A 238 -5.69 -8.22 7.74
C GLN A 238 -4.52 -8.69 8.60
N THR A 239 -3.89 -9.79 8.18
CA THR A 239 -2.78 -10.41 8.91
C THR A 239 -1.51 -10.45 8.07
N PHE A 240 -0.38 -10.33 8.76
CA PHE A 240 0.94 -10.23 8.16
C PHE A 240 1.94 -11.06 8.96
N ARG A 241 3.06 -11.40 8.33
CA ARG A 241 4.26 -11.86 9.05
C ARG A 241 5.27 -10.73 9.09
N LYS A 242 5.77 -10.35 10.27
CA LYS A 242 6.97 -9.52 10.38
C LYS A 242 8.18 -10.41 10.11
N ILE A 243 8.91 -10.11 9.04
CA ILE A 243 10.00 -10.96 8.54
C ILE A 243 11.32 -10.21 8.55
N SER A 244 12.43 -10.95 8.45
CA SER A 244 13.75 -10.32 8.29
C SER A 244 13.89 -9.70 6.89
N VAL A 245 14.90 -8.84 6.71
CA VAL A 245 15.24 -8.32 5.38
C VAL A 245 15.62 -9.46 4.44
N ASP A 246 16.42 -10.44 4.91
CA ASP A 246 16.83 -11.58 4.10
C ASP A 246 15.66 -12.46 3.64
N ASP A 247 14.69 -12.69 4.53
CA ASP A 247 13.45 -13.39 4.17
C ASP A 247 12.67 -12.62 3.12
N ALA A 248 12.55 -11.29 3.27
CA ALA A 248 11.87 -10.44 2.30
C ALA A 248 12.56 -10.46 0.93
N LEU A 249 13.90 -10.43 0.90
CA LEU A 249 14.68 -10.56 -0.34
C LEU A 249 14.48 -11.92 -1.00
N SER A 250 14.32 -13.00 -0.22
CA SER A 250 14.00 -14.32 -0.79
C SER A 250 12.60 -14.40 -1.43
N LEU A 251 11.69 -13.47 -1.09
CA LEU A 251 10.34 -13.37 -1.64
C LEU A 251 10.23 -12.37 -2.81
N LEU A 252 11.33 -11.70 -3.18
CA LEU A 252 11.41 -10.84 -4.37
C LEU A 252 11.55 -11.63 -5.67
#